data_AF-A0A7G9YDS7-F1
#
_entry.id   AF-A0A7G9YDS7-F1
#
_cell.length_a   1.000
_cell.length_b   1.000
_cell.length_c   1.000
_cell.angle_alpha   90.00
_cell.angle_beta   90.00
_cell.angle_gamma   90.00
#
_symmetry.space_group_name_H-M   'P 1'
#
loop_
_entity.id
_entity.type
_entity.pdbx_description
1 polymer ?
#
loop_
_entity_poly.entity_id
_entity_poly.type
_entity_poly.pdbx_seq_one_letter_code
_entity_poly.pdbx_strand_id
1 'polypeptide(L)'
;MIEATVQLENFENATKRLKAALEYDPLELDIVMDAVIQRFEFTFETAWKSVKLAAKVVGYDCKSPKGCLKLAYRMGWIKDEERWLELLEARNLTSHTYVERLSGSGTLNGSVHRCPHIQVLGSVDRVP
;
A
#
# COMPACT_ATOMS: atom_id res chain seq x y z
N MET A 1 19.14 -2.77 14.65
CA MET A 1 18.13 -2.69 15.73
C MET A 1 17.36 -1.36 15.67
N ILE A 2 18.01 -0.19 15.72
CA ILE A 2 17.34 1.14 15.65
C ILE A 2 16.58 1.36 14.31
N GLU A 3 17.12 0.87 13.20
CA GLU A 3 16.53 1.07 11.86
C GLU A 3 15.18 0.35 11.67
N ALA A 4 14.99 -0.81 12.31
CA ALA A 4 13.73 -1.56 12.23
C ALA A 4 12.59 -0.87 13.00
N THR A 5 12.90 -0.34 14.19
CA THR A 5 11.96 0.45 15.00
C THR A 5 11.51 1.73 14.31
N VAL A 6 12.44 2.47 13.66
CA VAL A 6 12.10 3.69 12.91
C VAL A 6 11.18 3.37 11.72
N GLN A 7 11.39 2.23 11.04
CA GLN A 7 10.53 1.83 9.94
C GLN A 7 9.13 1.40 10.38
N LEU A 8 9.01 0.80 11.56
CA LEU A 8 7.72 0.49 12.16
C LEU A 8 6.95 1.77 12.51
N GLU A 9 7.60 2.75 13.13
CA GLU A 9 7.00 4.06 13.42
C GLU A 9 6.59 4.81 12.15
N ASN A 10 7.42 4.77 11.10
CA ASN A 10 7.08 5.34 9.80
C ASN A 10 5.84 4.69 9.19
N PHE A 11 5.73 3.36 9.29
CA PHE A 11 4.57 2.61 8.81
C PHE A 11 3.30 2.95 9.60
N GLU A 12 3.38 3.02 10.93
CA GLU A 12 2.24 3.40 11.77
C GLU A 12 1.74 4.82 11.45
N ASN A 13 2.67 5.76 11.28
CA ASN A 13 2.35 7.14 10.94
C ASN A 13 1.76 7.27 9.52
N ALA A 14 2.29 6.53 8.54
CA ALA A 14 1.74 6.48 7.20
C ALA A 14 0.29 5.93 7.21
N THR A 15 0.07 4.85 7.97
CA THR A 15 -1.25 4.22 8.11
C THR A 15 -2.27 5.14 8.76
N LYS A 16 -1.90 5.86 9.83
CA LYS A 16 -2.77 6.85 10.47
C LYS A 16 -3.19 7.96 9.50
N ARG A 17 -2.25 8.49 8.73
CA ARG A 17 -2.51 9.55 7.74
C ARG A 17 -3.40 9.07 6.60
N LEU A 18 -3.24 7.82 6.18
CA LEU A 18 -4.10 7.21 5.17
C LEU A 18 -5.53 7.06 5.68
N LYS A 19 -5.72 6.57 6.90
CA LYS A 19 -7.05 6.46 7.53
C LYS A 19 -7.76 7.82 7.61
N ALA A 20 -7.05 8.85 8.07
CA ALA A 20 -7.60 10.21 8.13
C ALA A 20 -7.97 10.76 6.74
N ALA A 21 -7.23 10.39 5.68
CA ALA A 21 -7.55 10.82 4.32
C ALA A 21 -8.81 10.13 3.76
N LEU A 22 -9.12 8.92 4.22
CA LEU A 22 -10.32 8.18 3.82
C LEU A 22 -11.61 8.68 4.51
N GLU A 23 -11.51 9.53 5.53
CA GLU A 23 -12.66 10.15 6.20
C GLU A 23 -13.25 11.33 5.40
N TYR A 24 -12.49 11.90 4.46
CA TYR A 24 -12.98 12.89 3.51
C TYR A 24 -13.68 12.18 2.35
N ASP A 25 -14.79 12.74 1.83
CA ASP A 25 -15.43 12.20 0.63
C ASP A 25 -14.43 12.30 -0.55
N PRO A 26 -13.88 11.17 -1.03
CA PRO A 26 -12.86 11.19 -2.08
C PRO A 26 -13.42 11.65 -3.43
N LEU A 27 -14.75 11.73 -3.56
CA LEU A 27 -15.46 12.05 -4.80
C LEU A 27 -15.69 13.55 -5.02
N GLU A 28 -15.50 14.40 -4.01
CA GLU A 28 -15.77 15.84 -4.15
C GLU A 28 -14.56 16.66 -4.62
N LEU A 29 -13.33 16.12 -4.57
CA LEU A 29 -12.13 16.78 -5.11
C LEU A 29 -11.11 15.77 -5.64
N ASP A 30 -10.79 15.85 -6.93
CA ASP A 30 -9.76 15.05 -7.61
C ASP A 30 -8.40 15.07 -6.86
N ILE A 31 -8.07 16.18 -6.20
CA ILE A 31 -6.84 16.36 -5.40
C ILE A 31 -6.82 15.44 -4.17
N VAL A 32 -7.97 15.23 -3.52
CA VAL A 32 -8.08 14.36 -2.34
C VAL A 32 -7.87 12.91 -2.75
N MET A 33 -8.48 12.48 -3.86
CA MET A 33 -8.27 11.15 -4.41
C MET A 33 -6.81 10.89 -4.78
N ASP A 34 -6.14 11.86 -5.42
CA ASP A 34 -4.72 11.73 -5.79
C ASP A 34 -3.83 11.63 -4.54
N ALA A 35 -4.12 12.41 -3.49
CA ALA A 35 -3.43 12.32 -2.22
C ALA A 35 -3.64 10.96 -1.53
N VAL A 36 -4.84 10.38 -1.62
CA VAL A 36 -5.16 9.05 -1.08
C VAL A 36 -4.39 7.97 -1.83
N ILE A 37 -4.40 8.01 -3.16
CA ILE A 37 -3.66 7.05 -4.01
C ILE A 37 -2.16 7.11 -3.68
N GLN A 38 -1.58 8.32 -3.64
CA GLN A 38 -0.16 8.48 -3.33
C GLN A 38 0.18 7.95 -1.92
N ARG A 39 -0.69 8.18 -0.93
CA ARG A 39 -0.51 7.66 0.43
C ARG A 39 -0.61 6.13 0.46
N PHE A 40 -1.52 5.54 -0.30
CA PHE A 40 -1.64 4.10 -0.42
C PHE A 40 -0.36 3.49 -1.01
N GLU A 41 0.13 4.01 -2.14
CA GLU A 41 1.34 3.52 -2.79
C GLU A 41 2.56 3.59 -1.87
N PHE A 42 2.75 4.73 -1.19
CA PHE A 42 3.83 4.91 -0.23
C PHE A 42 3.73 3.94 0.96
N THR A 43 2.52 3.73 1.48
CA THR A 43 2.28 2.84 2.63
C THR A 43 2.57 1.39 2.25
N PHE A 44 2.10 0.94 1.09
CA PHE A 44 2.37 -0.39 0.58
C PHE A 44 3.87 -0.61 0.33
N GLU A 45 4.53 0.36 -0.29
CA GLU A 45 5.97 0.33 -0.56
C GLU A 45 6.78 0.19 0.74
N THR A 46 6.38 0.91 1.78
CA THR A 46 7.02 0.83 3.10
C THR A 46 6.78 -0.53 3.74
N ALA A 47 5.57 -1.07 3.67
CA ALA A 47 5.21 -2.35 4.29
C ALA A 47 6.09 -3.51 3.78
N TRP A 48 6.18 -3.70 2.46
CA TRP A 48 6.95 -4.83 1.91
C TRP A 48 8.46 -4.68 2.12
N LYS A 49 8.98 -3.43 2.18
CA LYS A 49 10.37 -3.15 2.54
C LYS A 49 10.67 -3.46 4.02
N SER A 50 9.74 -3.19 4.92
CA SER A 50 9.85 -3.59 6.32
C SER A 50 9.91 -5.11 6.47
N VAL A 51 9.05 -5.84 5.75
CA VAL A 51 9.12 -7.31 5.69
C VAL A 51 10.47 -7.79 5.15
N LYS A 52 11.00 -7.16 4.10
CA LYS A 52 12.32 -7.50 3.55
C LYS A 52 13.44 -7.32 4.58
N LEU A 53 13.41 -6.23 5.35
CA LEU A 53 14.39 -5.99 6.39
C LEU A 53 14.27 -7.01 7.53
N ALA A 54 13.05 -7.29 7.98
CA ALA A 54 12.77 -8.31 8.99
C ALA A 54 13.27 -9.69 8.53
N ALA A 55 12.99 -10.08 7.28
CA ALA A 55 13.47 -11.31 6.66
C ALA A 55 14.99 -11.43 6.73
N LYS A 56 15.71 -10.35 6.43
CA LYS A 56 17.17 -10.33 6.49
C LYS A 56 17.71 -10.56 7.91
N VAL A 57 17.04 -10.04 8.94
CA VAL A 57 17.43 -10.22 10.34
C VAL A 57 17.33 -11.69 10.77
N VAL A 58 16.29 -12.40 10.31
CA VAL A 58 16.09 -13.83 10.62
C VAL A 58 16.77 -14.78 9.62
N GLY A 59 17.61 -14.27 8.72
CA GLY A 59 18.42 -15.07 7.79
C GLY A 59 17.75 -15.47 6.48
N TYR A 60 16.60 -14.89 6.14
CA TYR A 60 15.94 -15.06 4.85
C TYR A 60 16.21 -13.88 3.91
N ASP A 61 16.09 -14.11 2.60
CA ASP A 61 16.13 -13.06 1.58
C ASP A 61 14.88 -13.10 0.72
N CYS A 62 14.28 -11.93 0.48
CA CYS A 62 13.15 -11.77 -0.44
C CYS A 62 13.40 -10.55 -1.32
N LYS A 63 13.28 -10.75 -2.64
CA LYS A 63 13.72 -9.76 -3.64
C LYS A 63 12.58 -9.01 -4.33
N SER A 64 11.34 -9.42 -4.12
CA SER A 64 10.14 -8.81 -4.71
C SER A 64 9.04 -8.62 -3.67
N PRO A 65 8.11 -7.66 -3.85
CA PRO A 65 6.98 -7.45 -2.95
C PRO A 65 6.19 -8.75 -2.73
N LYS A 66 5.82 -9.42 -3.82
CA LYS A 66 5.13 -10.73 -3.79
C LYS A 66 5.90 -11.77 -2.98
N GLY A 67 7.20 -11.90 -3.23
CA GLY A 67 8.04 -12.86 -2.51
C GLY A 67 8.15 -12.55 -1.01
N CYS A 68 8.23 -11.27 -0.66
CA CYS A 68 8.27 -10.83 0.73
C CYS A 68 6.94 -11.08 1.45
N LEU A 69 5.79 -10.79 0.82
CA LEU A 69 4.47 -11.06 1.42
C LEU A 69 4.24 -12.56 1.64
N LYS A 70 4.57 -13.42 0.66
CA LYS A 70 4.51 -14.88 0.84
C LYS A 70 5.42 -15.38 1.96
N LEU A 71 6.60 -14.76 2.11
CA LEU A 71 7.49 -15.08 3.21
C LEU A 71 6.88 -14.64 4.56
N ALA A 72 6.37 -13.41 4.65
CA ALA A 72 5.73 -12.90 5.86
C ALA A 72 4.56 -13.79 6.31
N TYR A 73 3.75 -14.28 5.38
CA TYR A 73 2.65 -15.20 5.71
C TYR A 73 3.18 -16.53 6.26
N ARG A 74 4.16 -17.15 5.59
CA ARG A 74 4.81 -18.38 6.08
C ARG A 74 5.47 -18.22 7.43
N MET A 75 6.00 -17.04 7.74
CA MET A 75 6.64 -16.71 9.02
C MET A 75 5.62 -16.29 10.09
N GLY A 76 4.32 -16.21 9.75
CA GLY A 76 3.26 -15.81 10.67
C GLY A 76 3.22 -14.31 11.01
N TRP A 77 3.95 -13.48 10.26
CA TRP A 77 3.99 -12.02 10.47
C TRP A 77 2.76 -11.30 9.95
N ILE A 78 2.07 -11.91 8.99
CA ILE A 78 0.77 -11.49 8.47
C ILE A 78 -0.17 -12.69 8.45
N LYS A 79 -1.47 -12.45 8.62
CA LYS A 79 -2.48 -13.50 8.77
C LYS A 79 -3.24 -13.85 7.49
N ASP A 80 -3.36 -12.91 6.57
CA ASP A 80 -4.24 -13.01 5.39
C ASP A 80 -3.42 -12.76 4.12
N GLU A 81 -2.84 -13.84 3.57
CA GLU A 81 -2.01 -13.75 2.35
C GLU A 81 -2.80 -13.19 1.16
N GLU A 82 -4.03 -13.67 0.97
CA GLU A 82 -4.87 -13.33 -0.18
C GLU A 82 -5.14 -11.83 -0.22
N ARG A 83 -5.55 -11.25 0.92
CA ARG A 83 -5.81 -9.81 1.02
C ARG A 83 -4.57 -8.96 0.74
N TRP A 84 -3.40 -9.39 1.18
CA TRP A 84 -2.15 -8.68 0.89
C TRP A 84 -1.74 -8.79 -0.58
N LEU A 85 -2.04 -9.91 -1.23
CA LEU A 85 -1.82 -10.08 -2.66
C LEU A 85 -2.83 -9.24 -3.48
N GLU A 86 -4.07 -9.11 -3.04
CA GLU A 86 -5.04 -8.17 -3.65
C GLU A 86 -4.54 -6.73 -3.56
N LEU A 87 -4.03 -6.31 -2.39
CA LEU A 87 -3.43 -4.98 -2.24
C LEU A 87 -2.21 -4.77 -3.15
N LEU A 88 -1.41 -5.82 -3.41
CA LEU A 88 -0.31 -5.75 -4.36
C LEU A 88 -0.82 -5.48 -5.78
N GLU A 89 -1.87 -6.19 -6.21
CA GLU A 89 -2.47 -5.97 -7.53
C GLU A 89 -3.11 -4.58 -7.62
N ALA A 90 -3.77 -4.11 -6.54
CA ALA A 90 -4.31 -2.75 -6.45
C ALA A 90 -3.21 -1.70 -6.67
N ARG A 91 -2.05 -1.86 -6.00
CA ARG A 91 -0.90 -0.96 -6.13
C ARG A 91 -0.30 -1.01 -7.52
N ASN A 92 -0.19 -2.18 -8.14
CA ASN A 92 0.28 -2.28 -9.52
C ASN A 92 -0.65 -1.50 -10.46
N LEU A 93 -1.96 -1.59 -10.24
CA LEU A 93 -2.95 -0.87 -11.04
C LEU A 93 -2.86 0.64 -10.84
N THR A 94 -2.70 1.16 -9.62
CA THR A 94 -2.58 2.62 -9.39
C THR A 94 -1.40 3.22 -10.14
N SER A 95 -0.27 2.52 -10.18
CA SER A 95 0.90 2.95 -10.94
C SER A 95 0.64 2.98 -12.45
N HIS A 96 -0.18 2.09 -12.99
CA HIS A 96 -0.55 2.08 -14.41
C HIS A 96 -1.59 3.15 -14.76
N THR A 97 -2.64 3.31 -13.95
CA THR A 97 -3.70 4.30 -14.20
C THR A 97 -3.18 5.74 -14.04
N TYR A 98 -2.21 5.96 -13.16
CA TYR A 98 -1.56 7.26 -13.01
C TYR A 98 -0.66 7.64 -14.19
N VAL A 99 0.08 6.66 -14.76
CA VAL A 99 0.91 6.89 -15.97
C VAL A 99 0.02 7.25 -17.17
N GLU A 100 -1.13 6.60 -17.32
CA GLU A 100 -2.08 6.91 -18.39
C GLU A 100 -2.68 8.32 -18.25
N ARG A 101 -2.97 8.75 -17.00
CA ARG A 101 -3.40 10.13 -16.70
C ARG A 101 -2.35 11.19 -17.05
N LEU A 102 -1.07 10.94 -16.78
CA LEU A 102 0.02 11.87 -17.09
C LEU A 102 0.37 11.92 -18.59
N SER A 103 0.01 10.88 -19.35
CA SER A 103 0.34 10.75 -20.78
C SER A 103 -0.71 11.37 -21.71
N GLY A 104 -1.89 11.73 -21.19
CA GLY A 104 -3.03 12.22 -21.97
C GLY A 104 -3.41 13.68 -21.68
N SER A 105 -2.98 14.59 -22.54
CA SER A 105 -3.68 15.88 -22.71
C SER A 105 -5.06 15.61 -23.34
N GLY A 106 -6.12 15.59 -22.53
CA GLY A 106 -7.49 15.64 -23.04
C GLY A 106 -8.50 14.79 -22.28
N THR A 107 -9.37 15.47 -21.54
CA THR A 107 -10.75 15.09 -21.21
C THR A 107 -11.01 13.65 -20.75
N LEU A 108 -11.02 13.40 -19.44
CA LEU A 108 -11.58 12.17 -18.86
C LEU A 108 -12.71 12.50 -17.88
N ASN A 109 -13.76 13.13 -18.40
CA ASN A 109 -15.05 13.23 -17.73
C ASN A 109 -15.79 11.88 -17.94
N GLY A 110 -15.50 10.86 -17.12
CA GLY A 110 -16.26 9.60 -17.20
C GLY A 110 -15.68 8.32 -16.59
N SER A 111 -14.40 8.26 -16.22
CA SER A 111 -13.78 6.98 -15.79
C SER A 111 -13.37 6.90 -14.31
N VAL A 112 -13.55 7.97 -13.53
CA VAL A 112 -13.16 8.04 -12.10
C VAL A 112 -14.10 7.21 -11.18
N HIS A 113 -15.22 6.71 -11.68
CA HIS A 113 -16.23 6.01 -10.87
C HIS A 113 -15.95 4.54 -10.52
N ARG A 114 -14.83 3.93 -10.92
CA ARG A 114 -14.62 2.49 -10.71
C ARG A 114 -13.19 2.11 -10.32
N CYS A 115 -12.73 2.54 -9.15
CA CYS A 115 -11.70 1.78 -8.44
C CYS A 115 -12.25 1.32 -7.08
N PRO A 116 -13.02 0.22 -7.03
CA PRO A 116 -13.67 -0.27 -5.80
C PRO A 116 -12.69 -0.85 -4.76
N HIS A 117 -11.38 -0.70 -4.96
CA HIS A 117 -10.37 -1.47 -4.23
C HIS A 117 -9.72 -0.75 -3.04
N ILE A 118 -10.08 0.51 -2.77
CA ILE A 118 -9.53 1.29 -1.64
C ILE A 118 -10.16 0.93 -0.28
N GLN A 119 -11.26 0.16 -0.24
CA GLN A 119 -11.90 -0.28 1.02
C GLN A 119 -11.12 -1.39 1.78
N VAL A 120 -10.02 -1.91 1.24
CA VAL A 120 -9.34 -3.10 1.79
C VAL A 120 -8.37 -2.78 2.95
N LEU A 121 -8.15 -1.51 3.32
CA LEU A 121 -7.15 -1.12 4.34
C LEU A 121 -7.64 -1.04 5.80
N GLY A 122 -8.89 -1.44 6.08
CA GLY A 122 -9.45 -1.41 7.44
C GLY A 122 -8.85 -2.42 8.44
N SER A 123 -8.09 -3.42 7.99
CA SER A 123 -7.77 -4.61 8.81
C SER A 123 -6.29 -5.04 8.76
N VAL A 124 -5.38 -4.16 8.34
CA VAL A 124 -3.95 -4.50 8.32
C VAL A 124 -3.43 -4.51 9.76
N ASP A 125 -3.60 -5.66 10.42
CA ASP A 125 -3.03 -5.97 11.72
C ASP A 125 -1.51 -5.77 11.69
N ARG A 126 -0.96 -5.26 12.80
CA ARG A 126 0.46 -5.00 13.00
C ARG A 126 1.31 -6.16 12.47
N VAL A 127 2.25 -5.83 11.59
CA VAL A 127 3.44 -6.64 11.41
C VAL A 127 4.22 -6.53 12.74
N PRO A 128 4.57 -7.65 13.39
CA PRO A 128 5.24 -7.65 14.68
C PRO A 128 6.58 -6.91 14.66
#